data_AF-A0AAV9SJA7-F1
#
_entry.id   AF-A0AAV9SJA7-F1
#
_cell.length_a   1.000
_cell.length_b   1.000
_cell.length_c   1.000
_cell.angle_alpha   90.00
_cell.angle_beta   90.00
_cell.angle_gamma   90.00
#
_symmetry.space_group_name_H-M   'P 1'
#
loop_
_entity.id
_entity.type
_entity.pdbx_description
1 polymer ?
#
loop_
_entity_poly.entity_id
_entity_poly.type
_entity_poly.pdbx_seq_one_letter_code
_entity_poly.pdbx_strand_id
1 'polypeptide(L)'
;MKWIRSLPFVQSASLHGGELVVSYPFDFSRHPHEEKMFSPTPDEQIFKQLARTYADAHATMSNNDTDRCGGSFYRTRGIINGALWYSFAGGMSDFNYLHTNCMEITVELGCDKFPSEAELYPEWKRNKEALLSFLESVHRGIKGVVRDTDGNGIKGATVSVRGVRKDVTTAEDGDYWRLLNPGTHILTATAKGFSRVSKRVFLPHNMIKAGRVDFVLEKIPVEPDIDDHLFPTVDSWDRFDPYNQFERFGEPDVTEEGIERQEKPWWWNYFSQSGISSPNWLLKNV
;
A
#
# COMPACT_ATOMS: atom_id res chain seq x y z
N MET A 1 9.72 -6.54 7.79
CA MET A 1 8.96 -7.34 6.80
C MET A 1 8.09 -8.42 7.43
N LYS A 2 8.63 -9.36 8.24
CA LYS A 2 7.82 -10.42 8.91
C LYS A 2 6.60 -9.89 9.68
N TRP A 3 6.77 -8.85 10.50
CA TRP A 3 5.66 -8.24 11.24
C TRP A 3 4.55 -7.65 10.34
N ILE A 4 4.92 -6.91 9.30
CA ILE A 4 3.97 -6.30 8.36
C ILE A 4 3.11 -7.38 7.67
N ARG A 5 3.66 -8.57 7.41
CA ARG A 5 2.91 -9.69 6.82
C ARG A 5 2.08 -10.49 7.84
N SER A 6 2.36 -10.35 9.13
CA SER A 6 1.68 -11.13 10.18
C SER A 6 0.29 -10.62 10.55
N LEU A 7 -0.03 -9.38 10.19
CA LEU A 7 -1.30 -8.73 10.50
C LEU A 7 -1.86 -8.05 9.24
N PRO A 8 -3.20 -7.96 9.10
CA PRO A 8 -3.82 -7.28 7.98
C PRO A 8 -3.81 -5.75 8.18
N PHE A 9 -2.62 -5.15 8.18
CA PHE A 9 -2.48 -3.69 8.25
C PHE A 9 -3.17 -3.03 7.04
N VAL A 10 -3.99 -2.00 7.33
CA VAL A 10 -4.75 -1.25 6.33
C VAL A 10 -4.13 0.11 6.05
N GLN A 11 -3.67 0.78 7.10
CA GLN A 11 -3.11 2.11 7.08
C GLN A 11 -1.94 2.19 8.06
N SER A 12 -0.87 2.88 7.67
CA SER A 12 0.33 3.07 8.49
C SER A 12 0.92 4.47 8.27
N ALA A 13 1.73 4.93 9.22
CA ALA A 13 2.58 6.09 9.07
C ALA A 13 3.96 5.82 9.68
N SER A 14 5.02 6.08 8.92
CA SER A 14 6.39 6.11 9.44
C SER A 14 6.73 7.54 9.87
N LEU A 15 7.23 7.71 11.10
CA LEU A 15 7.55 9.01 11.67
C LEU A 15 9.05 9.31 11.54
N HIS A 16 9.38 10.47 10.98
CA HIS A 16 10.73 10.93 10.68
C HIS A 16 10.94 12.37 11.17
N GLY A 17 12.18 12.83 11.10
CA GLY A 17 12.55 14.21 11.39
C GLY A 17 13.65 14.70 10.46
N GLY A 18 13.75 16.02 10.34
CA GLY A 18 14.64 16.73 9.42
C GLY A 18 13.90 17.70 8.50
N GLU A 19 12.56 17.65 8.48
CA GLU A 19 11.69 18.51 7.70
C GLU A 19 10.30 18.61 8.35
N LEU A 20 9.41 19.47 7.85
CA LEU A 20 8.01 19.53 8.27
C LEU A 20 7.04 19.35 7.09
N VAL A 21 6.77 18.08 6.74
CA VAL A 21 5.95 17.69 5.58
C VAL A 21 5.43 16.25 5.71
N VAL A 22 4.30 15.93 5.08
CA VAL A 22 3.92 14.54 4.82
C VAL A 22 4.32 14.14 3.40
N SER A 23 5.21 13.15 3.30
CA SER A 23 5.58 12.51 2.05
C SER A 23 4.68 11.29 1.80
N TYR A 24 4.16 11.14 0.58
CA TYR A 24 3.35 9.99 0.19
C TYR A 24 3.89 9.28 -1.05
N PRO A 25 3.64 7.96 -1.20
CA PRO A 25 4.14 7.16 -2.31
C PRO A 25 3.85 7.70 -3.72
N PHE A 26 4.65 7.34 -4.73
CA PHE A 26 5.88 6.55 -4.59
C PHE A 26 7.09 7.39 -4.19
N ASP A 27 8.01 6.80 -3.43
CA ASP A 27 9.32 7.36 -3.08
C ASP A 27 10.35 7.18 -4.22
N PHE A 28 10.18 6.16 -5.06
CA PHE A 28 11.05 5.95 -6.22
C PHE A 28 10.53 6.63 -7.49
N SER A 29 11.42 7.36 -8.15
CA SER A 29 11.11 8.05 -9.40
C SER A 29 10.98 7.10 -10.58
N ARG A 30 10.06 7.47 -11.46
CA ARG A 30 9.87 6.84 -12.76
C ARG A 30 10.99 7.18 -13.75
N HIS A 31 11.79 8.21 -13.48
CA HIS A 31 12.81 8.71 -14.39
C HIS A 31 13.95 7.68 -14.57
N PRO A 32 14.46 7.44 -15.80
CA PRO A 32 15.52 6.46 -16.05
C PRO A 32 16.80 6.68 -15.23
N HIS A 33 17.10 7.94 -14.91
CA HIS A 33 18.26 8.34 -14.10
C HIS A 33 17.92 8.59 -12.62
N GLU A 34 16.75 8.12 -12.17
CA GLU A 34 16.27 8.28 -10.78
C GLU A 34 16.19 9.75 -10.34
N GLU A 35 16.10 10.68 -11.28
CA GLU A 35 15.95 12.10 -10.98
C GLU A 35 14.58 12.39 -10.38
N LYS A 36 14.49 13.49 -9.63
CA LYS A 36 13.25 13.94 -8.98
C LYS A 36 12.14 14.12 -10.02
N MET A 37 11.15 13.23 -10.00
CA MET A 37 9.99 13.29 -10.87
C MET A 37 8.77 12.76 -10.12
N PHE A 38 7.64 13.41 -10.34
CA PHE A 38 6.37 12.98 -9.79
C PHE A 38 6.05 11.53 -10.21
N SER A 39 5.84 10.66 -9.21
CA SER A 39 5.62 9.23 -9.38
C SER A 39 4.30 8.82 -8.72
N PRO A 40 3.16 8.89 -9.44
CA PRO A 40 1.85 8.64 -8.86
C PRO A 40 1.59 7.16 -8.63
N THR A 41 0.87 6.86 -7.55
CA THR A 41 0.29 5.52 -7.35
C THR A 41 -1.05 5.38 -8.08
N PRO A 42 -1.52 4.14 -8.32
CA PRO A 42 -2.92 3.90 -8.71
C PRO A 42 -3.96 4.50 -7.73
N ASP A 43 -3.56 4.70 -6.48
CA ASP A 43 -4.36 5.22 -5.36
C ASP A 43 -3.99 6.68 -5.01
N GLU A 44 -3.48 7.45 -5.97
CA GLU A 44 -2.95 8.81 -5.76
C GLU A 44 -3.89 9.73 -4.96
N GLN A 45 -5.19 9.69 -5.28
CA GLN A 45 -6.16 10.58 -4.66
C GLN A 45 -6.47 10.21 -3.20
N ILE A 46 -6.39 8.93 -2.83
CA ILE A 46 -6.55 8.52 -1.42
C ILE A 46 -5.26 8.80 -0.64
N PHE A 47 -4.08 8.60 -1.23
CA PHE A 47 -2.81 8.97 -0.59
C PHE A 47 -2.72 10.47 -0.31
N LYS A 48 -3.09 11.32 -1.28
CA LYS A 48 -3.22 12.77 -1.05
C LYS A 48 -4.19 13.08 0.08
N GLN A 49 -5.33 12.39 0.15
CA GLN A 49 -6.31 12.59 1.22
C GLN A 49 -5.76 12.15 2.60
N LEU A 50 -5.06 11.03 2.67
CA LEU A 50 -4.40 10.56 3.91
C LEU A 50 -3.34 11.55 4.37
N ALA A 51 -2.48 12.00 3.47
CA ALA A 51 -1.45 13.00 3.77
C ALA A 51 -2.06 14.33 4.22
N ARG A 52 -3.13 14.79 3.55
CA ARG A 52 -3.91 15.98 3.96
C ARG A 52 -4.49 15.83 5.35
N THR A 53 -5.05 14.66 5.67
CA THR A 53 -5.67 14.40 6.97
C THR A 53 -4.70 14.67 8.11
N TYR A 54 -3.43 14.26 7.96
CA TYR A 54 -2.40 14.58 8.95
C TYR A 54 -1.96 16.05 8.86
N ALA A 55 -1.57 16.53 7.67
CA ALA A 55 -0.96 17.85 7.50
C ALA A 55 -1.90 19.01 7.85
N ASP A 56 -3.19 18.90 7.52
CA ASP A 56 -4.20 19.93 7.82
C ASP A 56 -4.60 19.94 9.30
N ALA A 57 -4.49 18.80 10.01
CA ALA A 57 -4.75 18.70 11.45
C ALA A 57 -3.52 19.04 12.32
N HIS A 58 -2.32 18.99 11.75
CA HIS A 58 -1.10 19.44 12.43
C HIS A 58 -1.11 20.96 12.59
N ALA A 59 -0.68 21.45 13.76
CA ALA A 59 -0.80 22.87 14.13
C ALA A 59 -0.15 23.86 13.14
N THR A 60 0.93 23.46 12.48
CA THR A 60 1.70 24.35 11.60
C THR A 60 2.01 23.80 10.21
N MET A 61 1.77 22.52 9.93
CA MET A 61 2.31 21.87 8.73
C MET A 61 1.64 22.36 7.44
N SER A 62 0.35 22.64 7.49
CA SER A 62 -0.42 23.15 6.34
C SER A 62 -0.43 24.68 6.21
N ASN A 63 0.21 25.40 7.13
CA ASN A 63 0.19 26.88 7.14
C ASN A 63 0.91 27.46 5.91
N ASN A 64 0.65 28.74 5.63
CA ASN A 64 1.31 29.47 4.54
C ASN A 64 2.68 30.04 4.93
N ASP A 65 3.22 29.62 6.08
CA ASP A 65 4.50 30.07 6.58
C ASP A 65 5.64 29.60 5.65
N THR A 66 6.43 30.56 5.19
CA THR A 66 7.58 30.33 4.31
C THR A 66 8.89 30.19 5.08
N ASP A 67 8.94 30.64 6.33
CA ASP A 67 10.12 30.52 7.19
C ASP A 67 10.08 29.17 7.93
N ARG A 68 10.41 28.12 7.18
CA ARG A 68 10.55 26.75 7.70
C ARG A 68 11.96 26.24 7.49
N CYS A 69 12.30 25.16 8.18
CA CYS A 69 13.49 24.41 7.82
C CYS A 69 13.38 23.83 6.43
N GLY A 70 14.53 23.67 5.77
CA GLY A 70 14.67 22.92 4.53
C GLY A 70 13.77 23.38 3.38
N GLY A 71 12.83 22.53 2.99
CA GLY A 71 12.02 22.65 1.78
C GLY A 71 10.77 23.52 1.93
N SER A 72 10.43 24.26 0.88
CA SER A 72 9.23 25.09 0.84
C SER A 72 8.00 24.28 0.37
N PHE A 73 7.19 23.78 1.32
CA PHE A 73 5.96 23.01 1.05
C PHE A 73 4.66 23.80 1.23
N TYR A 74 4.72 25.12 1.46
CA TYR A 74 3.52 25.93 1.71
C TYR A 74 2.54 25.91 0.53
N ARG A 75 3.04 25.88 -0.72
CA ARG A 75 2.20 25.81 -1.94
C ARG A 75 1.42 24.51 -2.05
N THR A 76 2.00 23.43 -1.54
CA THR A 76 1.35 22.13 -1.45
C THR A 76 0.73 21.93 -0.07
N ARG A 77 0.63 22.98 0.76
CA ARG A 77 0.05 22.95 2.11
C ARG A 77 0.59 21.77 2.95
N GLY A 78 1.90 21.53 2.91
CA GLY A 78 2.56 20.54 3.77
C GLY A 78 2.47 19.07 3.34
N ILE A 79 2.15 18.78 2.06
CA ILE A 79 2.26 17.42 1.51
C ILE A 79 3.17 17.38 0.27
N ILE A 80 3.79 16.26 -0.01
CA ILE A 80 4.62 16.07 -1.20
C ILE A 80 4.61 14.60 -1.66
N ASN A 81 4.74 14.34 -2.95
CA ASN A 81 5.03 13.00 -3.45
C ASN A 81 6.52 12.70 -3.21
N GLY A 82 6.84 11.50 -2.70
CA GLY A 82 8.21 11.14 -2.29
C GLY A 82 9.23 11.35 -3.39
N ALA A 83 9.02 10.72 -4.54
CA ALA A 83 9.91 10.80 -5.69
C ALA A 83 10.07 12.23 -6.25
N LEU A 84 9.04 13.07 -6.12
CA LEU A 84 9.11 14.48 -6.49
C LEU A 84 9.99 15.29 -5.52
N TRP A 85 10.00 14.93 -4.24
CA TRP A 85 10.84 15.59 -3.24
C TRP A 85 12.31 15.14 -3.36
N TYR A 86 12.55 13.84 -3.30
CA TYR A 86 13.80 13.18 -3.65
C TYR A 86 13.54 11.69 -3.92
N SER A 87 14.15 11.17 -4.97
CA SER A 87 13.97 9.78 -5.38
C SER A 87 14.94 8.86 -4.66
N PHE A 88 14.44 7.74 -4.13
CA PHE A 88 15.27 6.65 -3.64
C PHE A 88 14.52 5.32 -3.70
N ALA A 89 15.25 4.22 -3.88
CA ALA A 89 14.69 2.88 -3.89
C ALA A 89 14.74 2.25 -2.48
N GLY A 90 13.86 1.29 -2.23
CA GLY A 90 13.87 0.49 -0.99
C GLY A 90 13.18 1.15 0.21
N GLY A 91 12.36 2.18 -0.01
CA GLY A 91 11.55 2.79 1.05
C GLY A 91 10.53 1.83 1.65
N MET A 92 10.32 1.91 2.97
CA MET A 92 9.32 1.10 3.69
C MET A 92 7.88 1.42 3.24
N SER A 93 7.63 2.69 2.90
CA SER A 93 6.32 3.17 2.45
C SER A 93 5.87 2.49 1.15
N ASP A 94 6.76 2.49 0.14
CA ASP A 94 6.54 1.79 -1.13
C ASP A 94 6.45 0.27 -0.92
N PHE A 95 7.24 -0.33 -0.01
CA PHE A 95 7.14 -1.75 0.31
C PHE A 95 5.76 -2.12 0.85
N ASN A 96 5.24 -1.35 1.83
CA ASN A 96 3.92 -1.57 2.42
C ASN A 96 2.83 -1.62 1.33
N TYR A 97 2.81 -0.62 0.45
CA TYR A 97 1.79 -0.49 -0.59
C TYR A 97 1.91 -1.56 -1.70
N LEU A 98 3.14 -1.94 -2.08
CA LEU A 98 3.37 -2.89 -3.15
C LEU A 98 3.19 -4.35 -2.71
N HIS A 99 3.61 -4.69 -1.49
CA HIS A 99 3.66 -6.08 -1.00
C HIS A 99 2.52 -6.47 -0.08
N THR A 100 1.73 -5.50 0.39
CA THR A 100 0.62 -5.76 1.32
C THR A 100 -0.61 -4.93 0.95
N ASN A 101 -1.65 -5.00 1.78
CA ASN A 101 -2.82 -4.14 1.67
C ASN A 101 -2.62 -2.77 2.33
N CYS A 102 -1.53 -2.58 3.07
CA CYS A 102 -1.29 -1.40 3.89
C CYS A 102 -0.92 -0.17 3.05
N MET A 103 -1.65 0.92 3.24
CA MET A 103 -1.29 2.24 2.71
C MET A 103 -0.48 3.00 3.76
N GLU A 104 0.82 3.19 3.50
CA GLU A 104 1.72 3.91 4.38
C GLU A 104 2.06 5.31 3.86
N ILE A 105 2.17 6.28 4.76
CA ILE A 105 2.73 7.61 4.50
C ILE A 105 3.98 7.82 5.36
N THR A 106 4.83 8.76 4.96
CA THR A 106 5.99 9.19 5.75
C THR A 106 5.73 10.59 6.30
N VAL A 107 5.81 10.76 7.61
CA VAL A 107 5.54 12.04 8.28
C VAL A 107 6.85 12.58 8.83
N GLU A 108 7.30 13.71 8.28
CA GLU A 108 8.41 14.49 8.83
C GLU A 108 7.84 15.48 9.87
N LEU A 109 8.16 15.24 11.14
CA LEU A 109 7.51 15.88 12.28
C LEU A 109 8.07 17.26 12.63
N GLY A 110 9.26 17.58 12.14
CA GLY A 110 9.96 18.80 12.51
C GLY A 110 11.41 18.82 12.05
N CYS A 111 11.96 20.02 12.09
CA CYS A 111 13.28 20.38 11.59
C CYS A 111 14.42 19.73 12.37
N ASP A 112 14.32 19.80 13.70
CA ASP A 112 15.33 19.25 14.58
C ASP A 112 15.08 17.76 14.73
N LYS A 113 16.04 16.96 14.25
CA LYS A 113 15.98 15.49 14.36
C LYS A 113 16.07 15.02 15.81
N PHE A 114 16.70 15.83 16.67
CA PHE A 114 16.92 15.51 18.07
C PHE A 114 16.65 16.74 18.93
N PRO A 115 15.37 17.14 19.06
CA PRO A 115 15.01 18.34 19.80
C PRO A 115 15.35 18.19 21.28
N SER A 116 15.59 19.33 21.93
CA SER A 116 15.77 19.36 23.39
C SER A 116 14.53 18.86 24.12
N GLU A 117 14.70 18.35 25.34
CA GLU A 117 13.59 17.83 26.17
C GLU A 117 12.46 18.87 26.36
N ALA A 118 12.80 20.15 26.44
CA ALA A 118 11.85 21.24 26.61
C ALA A 118 10.87 21.38 25.42
N GLU A 119 11.27 20.96 24.22
CA GLU A 119 10.44 21.02 23.01
C GLU A 119 9.50 19.82 22.87
N LEU A 120 9.70 18.72 23.63
CA LEU A 120 8.90 17.49 23.47
C LEU A 120 7.40 17.72 23.74
N TYR A 121 7.06 18.50 24.76
CA TYR A 121 5.65 18.78 25.08
C TYR A 121 4.97 19.72 24.07
N PRO A 122 5.62 20.81 23.62
CA PRO A 122 5.19 21.56 22.44
C PRO A 122 4.99 20.68 21.19
N GLU A 123 5.93 19.80 20.86
CA GLU A 123 5.81 18.93 19.67
C GLU A 123 4.65 17.95 19.79
N TRP A 124 4.46 17.35 20.97
CA TRP A 124 3.27 16.54 21.26
C TRP A 124 1.98 17.32 21.01
N LYS A 125 1.88 18.56 21.51
CA LYS A 125 0.70 19.40 21.30
C LYS A 125 0.43 19.69 19.83
N ARG A 126 1.48 19.92 19.03
CA ARG A 126 1.34 20.20 17.59
C ARG A 126 0.87 18.98 16.80
N ASN A 127 1.26 17.77 17.23
CA ASN A 127 0.99 16.51 16.53
C ASN A 127 -0.21 15.72 17.05
N LYS A 128 -0.67 15.96 18.29
CA LYS A 128 -1.72 15.17 18.94
C LYS A 128 -2.97 15.02 18.08
N GLU A 129 -3.51 16.12 17.55
CA GLU A 129 -4.73 16.09 16.74
C GLU A 129 -4.48 15.41 15.38
N ALA A 130 -3.32 15.65 14.77
CA ALA A 130 -2.94 15.03 13.51
C ALA A 130 -2.84 13.50 13.62
N LEU A 131 -2.23 12.99 14.70
CA LEU A 131 -2.14 11.57 14.98
C LEU A 131 -3.53 10.94 15.17
N LEU A 132 -4.40 11.58 15.94
CA LEU A 132 -5.77 11.09 16.18
C LEU A 132 -6.59 11.09 14.89
N SER A 133 -6.63 12.22 14.18
CA SER A 133 -7.31 12.36 12.89
C SER A 133 -6.83 11.33 11.86
N PHE A 134 -5.52 11.04 11.82
CA PHE A 134 -4.95 10.03 10.95
C PHE A 134 -5.41 8.61 11.35
N LEU A 135 -5.34 8.24 12.63
CA LEU A 135 -5.82 6.94 13.10
C LEU A 135 -7.31 6.72 12.81
N GLU A 136 -8.14 7.74 13.01
CA GLU A 136 -9.57 7.67 12.72
C GLU A 136 -9.89 7.48 11.23
N SER A 137 -9.01 7.99 10.35
CA SER A 137 -9.21 7.91 8.90
C SER A 137 -9.14 6.50 8.33
N VAL A 138 -8.61 5.52 9.08
CA VAL A 138 -8.63 4.09 8.69
C VAL A 138 -10.05 3.55 8.54
N HIS A 139 -11.04 4.23 9.15
CA HIS A 139 -12.45 3.89 9.04
C HIS A 139 -13.15 4.58 7.85
N ARG A 140 -12.42 5.06 6.84
CA ARG A 140 -12.99 5.56 5.57
C ARG A 140 -13.07 4.44 4.52
N GLY A 141 -13.71 4.74 3.38
CA GLY A 141 -13.85 3.79 2.28
C GLY A 141 -14.85 2.67 2.57
N ILE A 142 -14.47 1.43 2.28
CA ILE A 142 -15.32 0.25 2.46
C ILE A 142 -14.61 -0.84 3.26
N LYS A 143 -15.40 -1.71 3.86
CA LYS A 143 -14.97 -2.97 4.44
C LYS A 143 -16.05 -4.02 4.27
N GLY A 144 -15.72 -5.29 4.44
CA GLY A 144 -16.71 -6.35 4.39
C GLY A 144 -16.09 -7.71 4.51
N VAL A 145 -16.88 -8.74 4.22
CA VAL A 145 -16.42 -10.13 4.22
C VAL A 145 -16.76 -10.78 2.88
N VAL A 146 -15.81 -11.50 2.30
CA VAL A 146 -16.02 -12.39 1.15
C VAL A 146 -16.23 -13.79 1.68
N ARG A 147 -17.36 -14.41 1.36
CA ARG A 147 -17.77 -15.72 1.84
C ARG A 147 -18.20 -16.64 0.72
N ASP A 148 -18.22 -17.95 0.98
CA ASP A 148 -18.88 -18.92 0.11
C ASP A 148 -20.39 -18.99 0.41
N THR A 149 -21.12 -19.79 -0.39
CA THR A 149 -22.55 -20.04 -0.21
C THR A 149 -22.90 -20.74 1.11
N ASP A 150 -21.92 -21.43 1.72
CA ASP A 150 -22.05 -22.14 2.99
C ASP A 150 -21.82 -21.19 4.19
N GLY A 151 -21.44 -19.94 3.93
CA GLY A 151 -21.22 -18.89 4.91
C GLY A 151 -19.79 -18.81 5.45
N ASN A 152 -18.86 -19.61 4.94
CA ASN A 152 -17.46 -19.62 5.35
C ASN A 152 -16.70 -18.45 4.72
N GLY A 153 -15.83 -17.80 5.49
CA GLY A 153 -14.92 -16.77 4.98
C GLY A 153 -13.92 -17.34 3.98
N ILE A 154 -13.68 -16.62 2.88
CA ILE A 154 -12.69 -17.02 1.87
C ILE A 154 -11.42 -16.20 2.08
N LYS A 155 -10.37 -16.84 2.60
CA LYS A 155 -9.03 -16.26 2.73
C LYS A 155 -8.38 -16.04 1.37
N GLY A 156 -7.68 -14.91 1.22
CA GLY A 156 -6.92 -14.61 0.00
C GLY A 156 -7.78 -14.32 -1.23
N ALA A 157 -9.08 -14.07 -1.06
CA ALA A 157 -9.92 -13.56 -2.12
C ALA A 157 -9.50 -12.14 -2.50
N THR A 158 -9.52 -11.82 -3.78
CA THR A 158 -9.15 -10.52 -4.31
C THR A 158 -10.39 -9.64 -4.46
N VAL A 159 -10.32 -8.42 -3.92
CA VAL A 159 -11.31 -7.37 -4.12
C VAL A 159 -10.69 -6.26 -4.95
N SER A 160 -11.17 -6.12 -6.18
CA SER A 160 -10.72 -5.13 -7.16
C SER A 160 -11.70 -3.98 -7.30
N VAL A 161 -11.17 -2.79 -7.61
CA VAL A 161 -11.96 -1.58 -7.87
C VAL A 161 -11.76 -1.21 -9.34
N ARG A 162 -12.86 -1.11 -10.10
CA ARG A 162 -12.77 -0.77 -11.53
C ARG A 162 -12.04 0.56 -11.72
N GLY A 163 -10.97 0.53 -12.52
CA GLY A 163 -10.16 1.70 -12.86
C GLY A 163 -8.99 1.96 -11.91
N VAL A 164 -8.85 1.20 -10.82
CA VAL A 164 -7.71 1.31 -9.90
C VAL A 164 -6.87 0.03 -10.02
N ARG A 165 -5.62 0.18 -10.48
CA ARG A 165 -4.68 -0.95 -10.66
C ARG A 165 -3.96 -1.33 -9.36
N LYS A 166 -4.72 -1.50 -8.29
CA LYS A 166 -4.28 -1.99 -6.99
C LYS A 166 -5.46 -2.70 -6.33
N ASP A 167 -5.35 -4.01 -6.26
CA ASP A 167 -6.32 -4.84 -5.58
C ASP A 167 -5.93 -5.02 -4.11
N VAL A 168 -6.92 -5.41 -3.30
CA VAL A 168 -6.69 -5.84 -1.91
C VAL A 168 -7.12 -7.29 -1.74
N THR A 169 -6.50 -7.99 -0.80
CA THR A 169 -6.83 -9.37 -0.45
C THR A 169 -7.56 -9.46 0.89
N THR A 170 -8.38 -10.50 1.05
CA THR A 170 -9.02 -10.82 2.34
C THR A 170 -8.04 -11.48 3.30
N ALA A 171 -8.25 -11.26 4.60
CA ALA A 171 -7.52 -11.94 5.67
C ALA A 171 -8.13 -13.32 5.98
N GLU A 172 -7.74 -13.94 7.10
CA GLU A 172 -8.05 -15.34 7.45
C GLU A 172 -9.55 -15.64 7.42
N ASP A 173 -10.37 -14.75 7.97
CA ASP A 173 -11.83 -14.93 8.09
C ASP A 173 -12.60 -14.39 6.87
N GLY A 174 -11.89 -14.08 5.78
CA GLY A 174 -12.45 -13.51 4.56
C GLY A 174 -12.78 -12.01 4.65
N ASP A 175 -12.42 -11.34 5.74
CA ASP A 175 -12.61 -9.91 5.92
C ASP A 175 -11.59 -9.09 5.14
N TYR A 176 -12.02 -7.92 4.66
CA TYR A 176 -11.18 -7.01 3.90
C TYR A 176 -11.52 -5.55 4.20
N TRP A 177 -10.56 -4.67 3.90
CA TRP A 177 -10.70 -3.22 4.00
C TRP A 177 -10.11 -2.58 2.75
N ARG A 178 -10.81 -1.58 2.22
CA ARG A 178 -10.37 -0.82 1.06
C ARG A 178 -10.67 0.65 1.27
N LEU A 179 -9.62 1.42 1.54
CA LEU A 179 -9.72 2.87 1.62
C LEU A 179 -10.07 3.43 0.24
N LEU A 180 -11.12 4.26 0.20
CA LEU A 180 -11.64 4.87 -1.02
C LEU A 180 -12.18 6.26 -0.69
N ASN A 181 -12.01 7.18 -1.64
CA ASN A 181 -12.61 8.49 -1.57
C ASN A 181 -14.13 8.39 -1.86
N PRO A 182 -14.93 9.38 -1.42
CA PRO A 182 -16.34 9.48 -1.77
C PRO A 182 -16.57 9.39 -3.28
N GLY A 183 -17.69 8.79 -3.68
CA GLY A 183 -18.02 8.58 -5.09
C GLY A 183 -18.67 7.23 -5.37
N THR A 184 -18.95 6.99 -6.65
CA THR A 184 -19.49 5.70 -7.12
C THR A 184 -18.35 4.79 -7.55
N HIS A 185 -18.32 3.59 -7.00
CA HIS A 185 -17.31 2.58 -7.30
C HIS A 185 -17.96 1.29 -7.80
N ILE A 186 -17.28 0.58 -8.69
CA ILE A 186 -17.66 -0.79 -9.09
C ILE A 186 -16.60 -1.72 -8.54
N LEU A 187 -17.01 -2.53 -7.59
CA LEU A 187 -16.18 -3.49 -6.88
C LEU A 187 -16.39 -4.87 -7.48
N THR A 188 -15.33 -5.67 -7.54
CA THR A 188 -15.41 -7.06 -8.00
C THR A 188 -14.59 -7.97 -7.10
N ALA A 189 -15.25 -8.98 -6.54
CA ALA A 189 -14.61 -10.00 -5.72
C ALA A 189 -14.39 -11.29 -6.53
N THR A 190 -13.20 -11.89 -6.39
CA THR A 190 -12.78 -13.13 -7.07
C THR A 190 -11.94 -14.00 -6.15
N ALA A 191 -12.04 -15.31 -6.26
CA ALA A 191 -11.15 -16.26 -5.60
C ALA A 191 -10.93 -17.50 -6.49
N LYS A 192 -9.80 -18.21 -6.33
CA LYS A 192 -9.52 -19.44 -7.09
C LYS A 192 -10.58 -20.50 -6.80
N GLY A 193 -11.19 -21.08 -7.83
CA GLY A 193 -12.27 -22.07 -7.69
C GLY A 193 -13.65 -21.48 -7.38
N PHE A 194 -13.80 -20.16 -7.45
CA PHE A 194 -15.07 -19.47 -7.20
C PHE A 194 -15.50 -18.56 -8.35
N SER A 195 -16.80 -18.28 -8.40
CA SER A 195 -17.40 -17.32 -9.33
C SER A 195 -17.01 -15.89 -8.96
N ARG A 196 -17.08 -15.01 -9.97
CA ARG A 196 -16.80 -13.59 -9.83
C ARG A 196 -18.09 -12.82 -9.60
N VAL A 197 -18.10 -11.96 -8.58
CA VAL A 197 -19.27 -11.11 -8.27
C VAL A 197 -18.88 -9.65 -8.29
N SER A 198 -19.66 -8.83 -8.99
CA SER A 198 -19.47 -7.37 -9.08
C SER A 198 -20.62 -6.62 -8.42
N LYS A 199 -20.30 -5.55 -7.68
CA LYS A 199 -21.28 -4.67 -7.02
C LYS A 199 -20.96 -3.21 -7.32
N ARG A 200 -21.99 -2.42 -7.62
CA ARG A 200 -21.90 -0.96 -7.70
C ARG A 200 -22.27 -0.36 -6.34
N VAL A 201 -21.38 0.44 -5.77
CA VAL A 201 -21.56 1.08 -4.45
C VAL A 201 -21.37 2.58 -4.54
N PHE A 202 -22.07 3.33 -3.69
CA PHE A 202 -21.93 4.77 -3.57
C PHE A 202 -21.46 5.14 -2.16
N LEU A 203 -20.36 5.89 -2.08
CA LEU A 203 -19.76 6.37 -0.84
C LEU A 203 -20.07 7.86 -0.68
N PRO A 204 -20.82 8.27 0.36
CA PRO A 204 -21.14 9.67 0.59
C PRO A 204 -19.91 10.48 1.03
N HIS A 205 -19.98 11.81 0.96
CA HIS A 205 -18.85 12.68 1.31
C HIS A 205 -18.60 12.78 2.83
N ASN A 206 -19.66 12.63 3.63
CA ASN A 206 -19.67 12.75 5.08
C ASN A 206 -19.69 11.38 5.79
N MET A 207 -18.89 10.43 5.32
CA MET A 207 -18.78 9.12 5.97
C MET A 207 -18.13 9.24 7.35
N ILE A 208 -18.85 8.83 8.37
CA ILE A 208 -18.34 8.70 9.75
C ILE A 208 -17.71 7.30 9.95
N LYS A 209 -18.15 6.30 9.17
CA LYS A 209 -17.68 4.91 9.22
C LYS A 209 -17.60 4.33 7.81
N ALA A 210 -16.74 3.34 7.64
CA ALA A 210 -16.56 2.63 6.38
C ALA A 210 -17.86 1.92 5.96
N GLY A 211 -18.19 2.00 4.68
CA GLY A 211 -19.37 1.32 4.12
C GLY A 211 -19.18 -0.19 4.17
N ARG A 212 -20.20 -0.93 4.59
CA ARG A 212 -20.14 -2.39 4.62
C ARG A 212 -20.58 -2.99 3.28
N VAL A 213 -19.71 -3.78 2.66
CA VAL A 213 -19.96 -4.44 1.37
C VAL A 213 -19.50 -5.89 1.46
N ASP A 214 -20.42 -6.81 1.72
CA ASP A 214 -20.09 -8.24 1.78
C ASP A 214 -20.26 -8.89 0.40
N PHE A 215 -19.49 -9.93 0.09
CA PHE A 215 -19.60 -10.71 -1.14
C PHE A 215 -19.86 -12.18 -0.82
N VAL A 216 -20.69 -12.83 -1.64
CA VAL A 216 -20.91 -14.27 -1.59
C VAL A 216 -20.50 -14.82 -2.95
N LEU A 217 -19.55 -15.74 -2.98
CA LEU A 217 -19.04 -16.36 -4.20
C LEU A 217 -19.51 -17.82 -4.25
N GLU A 218 -19.83 -18.29 -5.45
CA GLU A 218 -20.26 -19.68 -5.67
C GLU A 218 -19.07 -20.53 -6.10
N LYS A 219 -18.95 -21.74 -5.55
CA LYS A 219 -17.90 -22.69 -5.97
C LYS A 219 -18.15 -23.08 -7.43
N ILE A 220 -17.15 -22.90 -8.28
CA ILE A 220 -17.19 -23.37 -9.66
C ILE A 220 -16.48 -24.74 -9.68
N PRO A 221 -17.05 -25.77 -10.33
CA PRO A 221 -16.34 -27.00 -10.58
C PRO A 221 -15.05 -26.69 -11.33
N VAL A 222 -13.90 -26.94 -10.70
CA VAL A 222 -12.61 -26.90 -11.39
C VAL A 222 -12.60 -28.15 -12.28
N GLU A 223 -12.77 -27.99 -13.59
CA GLU A 223 -12.40 -29.06 -14.50
C GLU A 223 -10.90 -29.32 -14.30
N PRO A 224 -10.47 -30.56 -14.06
CA PRO A 224 -9.06 -30.86 -13.91
C PRO A 224 -8.38 -30.60 -15.25
N ASP A 225 -7.77 -29.42 -15.38
CA ASP A 225 -6.82 -29.17 -16.45
C ASP A 225 -5.64 -30.11 -16.26
N ILE A 226 -5.21 -30.76 -17.34
CA ILE A 226 -4.16 -31.79 -17.38
C ILE A 226 -2.80 -31.27 -16.84
N ASP A 227 -2.69 -29.97 -16.56
CA ASP A 227 -1.50 -29.28 -16.07
C ASP A 227 -1.35 -29.23 -14.52
N ASP A 228 -2.41 -29.51 -13.74
CA ASP A 228 -2.37 -29.39 -12.28
C ASP A 228 -1.51 -30.49 -11.60
N HIS A 229 -1.04 -31.49 -12.36
CA HIS A 229 -0.15 -32.55 -11.89
C HIS A 229 1.35 -32.27 -12.08
N LEU A 230 1.73 -31.18 -12.76
CA LEU A 230 3.13 -30.84 -13.04
C LEU A 230 3.67 -29.63 -12.25
N PHE A 231 2.80 -28.89 -11.56
CA PHE A 231 3.19 -27.66 -10.86
C PHE A 231 2.81 -27.70 -9.37
N PRO A 232 3.78 -27.88 -8.46
CA PRO A 232 3.52 -27.63 -7.05
C PRO A 232 3.29 -26.11 -6.89
N THR A 233 2.03 -25.70 -6.75
CA THR A 233 1.66 -24.34 -6.39
C THR A 233 1.93 -24.13 -4.90
N VAL A 234 3.20 -24.00 -4.57
CA VAL A 234 3.64 -23.31 -3.35
C VAL A 234 3.40 -21.83 -3.61
N ASP A 235 2.75 -21.14 -2.67
CA ASP A 235 2.44 -19.70 -2.72
C ASP A 235 3.55 -18.91 -3.44
N SER A 236 3.21 -18.38 -4.62
CA SER A 236 4.19 -17.86 -5.60
C SER A 236 4.97 -16.63 -5.14
N TRP A 237 4.70 -16.15 -3.93
CA TRP A 237 5.34 -15.00 -3.30
C TRP A 237 6.50 -15.39 -2.38
N ASP A 238 6.45 -16.57 -1.74
CA ASP A 238 7.50 -17.01 -0.82
C ASP A 238 8.73 -17.54 -1.56
N ARG A 239 8.56 -18.05 -2.78
CA ARG A 239 9.64 -18.64 -3.59
C ARG A 239 10.73 -17.63 -3.98
N PHE A 240 10.38 -16.36 -4.12
CA PHE A 240 11.30 -15.33 -4.58
C PHE A 240 11.79 -14.41 -3.46
N ASP A 241 11.33 -14.58 -2.21
CA ASP A 241 11.78 -13.77 -1.08
C ASP A 241 13.21 -14.18 -0.66
N PRO A 242 14.25 -13.33 -0.89
CA PRO A 242 15.62 -13.67 -0.52
C PRO A 242 15.80 -13.83 1.01
N TYR A 243 14.83 -13.41 1.83
CA TYR A 243 14.88 -13.52 3.28
C TYR A 243 14.17 -14.75 3.86
N ASN A 244 13.32 -15.44 3.07
CA ASN A 244 12.73 -16.73 3.47
C ASN A 244 13.67 -17.93 3.21
N GLN A 245 14.76 -17.73 2.44
CA GLN A 245 15.69 -18.81 2.09
C GLN A 245 16.69 -19.17 3.19
N PHE A 246 16.78 -18.39 4.29
CA PHE A 246 17.73 -18.68 5.36
C PHE A 246 17.38 -19.90 6.22
N GLU A 247 16.15 -20.41 6.18
CA GLU A 247 15.75 -21.61 6.93
C GLU A 247 15.96 -22.92 6.16
N ARG A 248 16.33 -22.87 4.86
CA ARG A 248 16.46 -24.07 4.00
C ARG A 248 17.90 -24.50 3.68
N PHE A 249 18.92 -23.88 4.27
CA PHE A 249 20.30 -24.37 4.12
C PHE A 249 20.54 -25.59 5.02
N GLY A 250 19.99 -26.72 4.61
CA GLY A 250 20.09 -27.97 5.34
C GLY A 250 19.72 -29.20 4.52
N GLU A 251 19.93 -29.22 3.20
CA GLU A 251 20.00 -30.46 2.41
C GLU A 251 20.54 -30.17 0.98
N PRO A 252 21.48 -30.98 0.45
CA PRO A 252 21.96 -30.84 -0.93
C PRO A 252 21.28 -31.86 -1.87
N ASP A 253 20.79 -31.40 -3.03
CA ASP A 253 20.94 -32.03 -4.37
C ASP A 253 20.10 -31.22 -5.39
N VAL A 254 20.71 -30.61 -6.41
CA VAL A 254 21.06 -31.14 -7.75
C VAL A 254 19.85 -31.68 -8.53
N THR A 255 19.35 -30.85 -9.46
CA THR A 255 19.39 -31.12 -10.92
C THR A 255 19.00 -29.87 -11.71
N GLU A 256 19.80 -29.56 -12.73
CA GLU A 256 19.46 -28.68 -13.84
C GLU A 256 18.37 -29.35 -14.69
N GLU A 257 17.26 -28.65 -14.94
CA GLU A 257 16.55 -28.58 -16.23
C GLU A 257 15.23 -27.80 -16.06
N GLY A 258 14.99 -26.82 -16.92
CA GLY A 258 13.69 -26.15 -17.07
C GLY A 258 13.48 -24.89 -16.21
N ILE A 259 14.17 -23.79 -16.49
CA ILE A 259 13.77 -22.47 -15.96
C ILE A 259 12.53 -22.00 -16.73
N GLU A 260 11.35 -22.30 -16.20
CA GLU A 260 10.10 -21.66 -16.60
C GLU A 260 10.15 -20.16 -16.33
N ARG A 261 9.90 -19.35 -17.36
CA ARG A 261 9.65 -17.91 -17.20
C ARG A 261 8.23 -17.71 -16.68
N GLN A 262 8.00 -17.87 -15.38
CA GLN A 262 6.87 -17.22 -14.73
C GLN A 262 7.10 -15.70 -14.75
N GLU A 263 6.14 -14.95 -15.30
CA GLU A 263 6.22 -13.49 -15.34
C GLU A 263 6.32 -12.93 -13.92
N LYS A 264 7.45 -12.28 -13.64
CA LYS A 264 7.66 -11.61 -12.36
C LYS A 264 6.59 -10.53 -12.17
N PRO A 265 6.08 -10.34 -10.93
CA PRO A 265 5.15 -9.28 -10.60
C PRO A 265 5.68 -7.93 -11.10
N TRP A 266 4.80 -7.04 -11.56
CA TRP A 266 5.23 -5.78 -12.18
C TRP A 266 6.18 -4.97 -11.28
N TRP A 267 6.06 -5.06 -9.97
CA TRP A 267 6.89 -4.36 -8.99
C TRP A 267 8.21 -5.06 -8.63
N TRP A 268 8.49 -6.26 -9.14
CA TRP A 268 9.62 -7.11 -8.71
C TRP A 268 10.99 -6.40 -8.80
N ASN A 269 11.23 -5.66 -9.89
CA ASN A 269 12.49 -4.96 -10.10
C ASN A 269 12.75 -3.84 -9.09
N TYR A 270 11.72 -3.36 -8.37
CA TYR A 270 11.87 -2.31 -7.36
C TYR A 270 12.79 -2.77 -6.20
N PHE A 271 12.73 -4.04 -5.81
CA PHE A 271 13.46 -4.56 -4.63
C PHE A 271 14.54 -5.58 -4.98
N SER A 272 14.59 -6.08 -6.22
CA SER A 272 15.52 -7.15 -6.62
C SER A 272 16.79 -6.67 -7.32
N GLN A 273 16.99 -5.36 -7.50
CA GLN A 273 18.12 -4.84 -8.27
C GLN A 273 18.87 -3.76 -7.48
N SER A 274 19.77 -4.20 -6.62
CA SER A 274 20.96 -3.42 -6.31
C SER A 274 21.89 -3.48 -7.53
N GLY A 275 21.63 -2.69 -8.57
CA GLY A 275 22.58 -2.61 -9.69
C GLY A 275 22.11 -2.03 -11.01
N ILE A 276 21.25 -2.71 -11.78
CA ILE A 276 21.18 -2.42 -13.22
C ILE A 276 19.80 -2.76 -13.80
N SER A 277 18.83 -1.85 -13.69
CA SER A 277 17.78 -1.53 -14.70
C SER A 277 16.58 -0.85 -14.05
N SER A 278 16.39 0.42 -14.39
CA SER A 278 15.26 1.25 -13.93
C SER A 278 13.92 0.62 -14.36
N PRO A 279 12.94 0.46 -13.46
CA PRO A 279 11.65 -0.14 -13.78
C PRO A 279 10.86 0.68 -14.82
N ASN A 280 11.01 0.37 -16.11
CA ASN A 280 10.32 1.06 -17.23
C ASN A 280 8.78 0.95 -17.21
N TRP A 281 8.19 0.10 -16.36
CA TRP A 281 6.73 0.07 -16.16
C TRP A 281 6.24 1.28 -15.37
N LEU A 282 7.15 1.94 -14.63
CA LEU A 282 6.94 3.30 -14.17
C LEU A 282 6.95 4.31 -15.36
N LEU A 283 6.97 3.92 -16.62
CA LEU A 283 6.85 4.90 -17.73
C LEU A 283 5.62 4.66 -18.60
N LYS A 284 4.82 3.62 -18.33
CA LYS A 284 3.53 3.44 -19.01
C LYS A 284 2.49 4.39 -18.40
N ASN A 285 2.24 5.49 -19.10
CA ASN A 285 1.22 6.49 -18.83
C ASN A 285 -0.02 6.28 -19.71
N VAL A 286 -1.18 6.55 -19.08
CA VAL A 286 -2.55 6.81 -19.61
C VAL A 286 -3.24 5.66 -20.35
#